data_AF-A0A9Q2FFQ7-F1
#
_entry.id   AF-A0A9Q2FFQ7-F1
#
_cell.length_a   1.000
_cell.length_b   1.000
_cell.length_c   1.000
_cell.angle_alpha   90.00
_cell.angle_beta   90.00
_cell.angle_gamma   90.00
#
_symmetry.space_group_name_H-M   'P 1'
#
loop_
_entity.id
_entity.type
_entity.pdbx_description
1 polymer ?
#
loop_
_entity_poly.entity_id
_entity_poly.type
_entity_poly.pdbx_seq_one_letter_code
_entity_poly.pdbx_strand_id
1 'polypeptide(L)'
;MTVGGKIKELRLKKNYTLDHLGKMVNISRQTLHKYEQGIISNIPKEKIETLANALGTSPSYLYGWEADKHYYLDEETREIAQDIFENRELRVLFDASRKASAEDLKLVTDLLLNLKERS
;
A
#
# COMPACT_ATOMS: atom_id res chain seq x y z
N MET A 1 12.04 6.27 5.80
CA MET A 1 12.42 4.88 5.40
C MET A 1 13.23 4.93 4.11
N THR A 2 14.37 4.24 4.01
CA THR A 2 15.21 4.22 2.79
C THR A 2 14.73 3.17 1.79
N VAL A 3 15.12 3.29 0.51
CA VAL A 3 14.83 2.29 -0.54
C VAL A 3 15.26 0.89 -0.12
N GLY A 4 16.49 0.75 0.39
CA GLY A 4 17.01 -0.49 0.95
C GLY A 4 16.17 -1.04 2.10
N GLY A 5 15.71 -0.16 2.99
CA GLY A 5 14.81 -0.54 4.08
C GLY A 5 13.50 -1.13 3.58
N LYS A 6 12.88 -0.52 2.56
CA LYS A 6 11.65 -1.02 1.94
C LYS A 6 11.84 -2.38 1.29
N ILE A 7 12.96 -2.57 0.58
CA ILE A 7 13.33 -3.86 -0.04
C ILE A 7 13.41 -4.95 1.04
N LYS A 8 14.10 -4.67 2.16
CA LYS A 8 14.23 -5.61 3.28
C LYS A 8 12.87 -5.97 3.88
N GLU A 9 12.03 -4.98 4.13
CA GLU A 9 10.70 -5.17 4.70
C GLU A 9 9.83 -6.06 3.81
N LEU A 10 9.72 -5.75 2.51
CA LEU A 10 8.94 -6.53 1.56
C LEU A 10 9.47 -7.95 1.39
N ARG A 11 10.80 -8.11 1.37
CA ARG A 11 11.43 -9.44 1.30
C ARG A 11 11.02 -10.29 2.50
N LEU A 12 11.07 -9.73 3.71
CA LEU A 12 10.68 -10.43 4.94
C LEU A 12 9.18 -10.72 4.98
N LYS A 13 8.32 -9.79 4.55
CA LYS A 13 6.86 -10.03 4.45
C LYS A 13 6.53 -11.21 3.53
N LYS A 14 7.33 -11.44 2.50
CA LYS A 14 7.20 -12.60 1.59
C LYS A 14 7.94 -13.86 2.04
N ASN A 15 8.55 -13.84 3.23
CA ASN A 15 9.40 -14.93 3.75
C ASN A 15 10.55 -15.32 2.80
N TYR A 16 11.07 -14.36 2.03
CA TYR A 16 12.19 -14.60 1.13
C TYR A 16 13.52 -14.47 1.87
N THR A 17 14.41 -15.43 1.65
CA THR A 17 15.81 -15.27 2.03
C THR A 17 16.52 -14.32 1.06
N LEU A 18 17.66 -13.76 1.47
CA LEU A 18 18.51 -12.97 0.57
C LEU A 18 18.92 -13.77 -0.68
N ASP A 19 19.19 -15.07 -0.52
CA ASP A 19 19.54 -15.96 -1.62
C ASP A 19 18.36 -16.19 -2.57
N HIS A 20 17.16 -16.35 -2.03
CA HIS A 20 15.96 -16.54 -2.84
C HIS A 20 15.66 -15.30 -3.69
N LEU A 21 15.60 -14.11 -3.08
CA LEU A 21 15.34 -12.87 -3.80
C LEU A 21 16.49 -12.58 -4.79
N GLY A 22 17.75 -12.75 -4.36
CA GLY A 22 18.92 -12.52 -5.21
C GLY A 22 18.91 -13.38 -6.48
N LYS A 23 18.55 -14.66 -6.37
CA LYS A 23 18.36 -15.54 -7.53
C LYS A 23 17.24 -15.06 -8.47
N MET A 24 16.14 -14.59 -7.92
CA MET A 24 14.98 -14.11 -8.68
C MET A 24 15.30 -12.86 -9.52
N VAL A 25 16.11 -11.95 -8.99
CA VAL A 25 16.46 -10.68 -9.67
C VAL A 25 17.85 -10.68 -10.31
N ASN A 26 18.54 -11.82 -10.31
CA ASN A 26 19.91 -11.98 -10.78
C ASN A 26 20.87 -10.95 -10.13
N ILE A 27 20.91 -10.96 -8.80
CA ILE A 27 21.78 -10.15 -7.95
C ILE A 27 22.42 -11.07 -6.90
N SER A 28 23.70 -10.89 -6.62
CA SER A 28 24.36 -11.68 -5.58
C SER A 28 23.78 -11.36 -4.19
N ARG A 29 23.76 -12.36 -3.30
CA ARG A 29 23.34 -12.21 -1.90
C ARG A 29 24.03 -11.01 -1.21
N GLN A 30 25.33 -10.84 -1.48
CA GLN A 30 26.15 -9.78 -0.90
C GLN A 30 25.74 -8.40 -1.40
N THR A 31 25.50 -8.25 -2.71
CA THR A 31 25.05 -6.99 -3.29
C THR A 31 23.66 -6.62 -2.78
N LEU A 32 22.74 -7.59 -2.74
CA LEU A 32 21.40 -7.37 -2.19
C LEU A 32 21.45 -6.97 -0.70
N HIS A 33 22.32 -7.61 0.09
CA HIS A 33 22.52 -7.22 1.48
C HIS A 33 23.03 -5.78 1.62
N LYS A 34 23.98 -5.36 0.77
CA LYS A 34 24.49 -3.97 0.74
C LYS A 34 23.39 -2.98 0.35
N TYR A 35 22.48 -3.35 -0.56
CA TYR A 35 21.30 -2.54 -0.88
C TYR A 35 20.39 -2.39 0.34
N GLU A 36 20.05 -3.49 1.01
CA GLU A 36 19.16 -3.46 2.19
C GLU A 36 19.73 -2.70 3.38
N GLN A 37 21.05 -2.68 3.54
CA GLN A 37 21.74 -1.88 4.57
C GLN A 37 21.98 -0.42 4.16
N GLY A 38 21.67 -0.04 2.92
CA GLY A 38 21.92 1.30 2.40
C GLY A 38 23.40 1.62 2.16
N ILE A 39 24.29 0.62 2.23
CA ILE A 39 25.73 0.76 1.91
C ILE A 39 25.89 1.16 0.44
N ILE A 40 25.07 0.58 -0.45
CA ILE A 40 24.93 1.05 -1.83
C ILE A 40 23.54 1.67 -1.93
N SER A 41 23.49 3.00 -1.85
CA SER A 41 22.26 3.80 -1.93
C SER A 41 21.85 4.11 -3.36
N ASN A 42 22.80 4.20 -4.29
CA ASN A 42 22.56 4.42 -5.71
C ASN A 42 22.35 3.08 -6.45
N ILE A 43 21.17 2.50 -6.28
CA ILE A 43 20.79 1.24 -6.95
C ILE A 43 20.40 1.56 -8.40
N PRO A 44 20.93 0.84 -9.40
CA PRO A 44 20.55 1.05 -10.80
C PRO A 44 19.04 0.92 -11.01
N LYS A 45 18.47 1.78 -11.85
CA LYS A 45 17.02 1.81 -12.13
C LYS A 45 16.47 0.44 -12.58
N GLU A 46 17.18 -0.23 -13.49
CA GLU A 46 16.84 -1.59 -13.95
C GLU A 46 16.79 -2.61 -12.80
N LYS A 47 17.65 -2.47 -11.79
CA LYS A 47 17.65 -3.32 -10.61
C LYS A 47 16.50 -3.00 -9.68
N ILE A 48 16.10 -1.73 -9.56
CA ILE A 48 14.89 -1.34 -8.82
C ILE A 48 13.64 -1.90 -9.49
N GLU A 49 13.54 -1.84 -10.82
CA GLU A 49 12.39 -2.38 -11.56
C GLU A 49 12.24 -3.89 -11.38
N THR A 50 13.35 -4.64 -11.52
CA THR A 50 13.36 -6.09 -11.29
C THR A 50 13.04 -6.46 -9.84
N LEU A 51 13.57 -5.71 -8.87
CA LEU A 51 13.23 -5.88 -7.45
C LEU A 51 11.76 -5.57 -7.16
N ALA A 52 11.22 -4.49 -7.71
CA ALA A 52 9.82 -4.12 -7.55
C ALA A 52 8.90 -5.24 -8.08
N ASN A 53 9.19 -5.74 -9.28
CA ASN A 53 8.44 -6.84 -9.90
C ASN A 53 8.52 -8.14 -9.06
N ALA A 54 9.73 -8.52 -8.62
CA ALA A 54 9.93 -9.70 -7.76
C ALA A 54 9.24 -9.59 -6.40
N LEU A 55 9.13 -8.36 -5.87
CA LEU A 55 8.47 -8.07 -4.61
C LEU A 55 6.99 -7.73 -4.77
N GLY A 56 6.44 -7.75 -6.00
CA GLY A 56 5.04 -7.45 -6.27
C GLY A 56 4.63 -6.03 -5.89
N THR A 57 5.51 -5.06 -6.10
CA THR A 57 5.29 -3.63 -5.81
C THR A 57 5.71 -2.76 -7.00
N SER A 58 5.65 -1.44 -6.85
CA SER A 58 6.10 -0.48 -7.87
C SER A 58 7.50 0.08 -7.54
N PRO A 59 8.29 0.48 -8.55
CA PRO A 59 9.51 1.26 -8.33
C PRO A 59 9.24 2.51 -7.49
N SER A 60 8.12 3.18 -7.72
CA SER A 60 7.69 4.37 -6.98
C SER A 60 7.47 4.08 -5.50
N TYR A 61 6.88 2.93 -5.15
CA TYR A 61 6.75 2.50 -3.76
C TYR A 61 8.12 2.31 -3.10
N LEU A 62 9.06 1.63 -3.77
CA LEU A 62 10.42 1.44 -3.28
C LEU A 62 11.16 2.76 -3.06
N TYR A 63 10.99 3.73 -3.97
CA TYR A 63 11.51 5.09 -3.80
C TYR A 63 10.76 5.93 -2.76
N GLY A 64 9.56 5.50 -2.35
CA GLY A 64 8.68 6.30 -1.50
C GLY A 64 8.08 7.51 -2.22
N TRP A 65 7.93 7.41 -3.53
CA TRP A 65 7.23 8.38 -4.38
C TRP A 65 5.74 8.07 -4.51
N GLU A 66 5.30 6.89 -4.09
CA GLU A 66 3.90 6.74 -3.70
C GLU A 66 3.71 7.57 -2.44
N ALA A 67 3.27 8.82 -2.62
CA ALA A 67 2.59 9.55 -1.57
C ALA A 67 1.52 8.59 -1.03
N ASP A 68 1.49 8.41 0.29
CA ASP A 68 0.44 7.67 0.96
C ASP A 68 -0.90 8.16 0.43
N LYS A 69 -1.48 7.43 -0.53
CA LYS A 69 -2.84 7.65 -1.00
C LYS A 69 -3.77 7.03 0.04
N HIS A 70 -3.62 7.46 1.29
CA HIS A 70 -4.62 7.21 2.29
C HIS A 70 -5.80 8.12 1.93
N TYR A 71 -6.92 7.47 1.63
CA TYR A 71 -8.18 8.17 1.32
C TYR A 71 -8.67 8.97 2.54
N TYR A 72 -8.21 8.59 3.73
CA TYR A 72 -8.47 9.21 5.03
C TYR A 72 -7.16 9.78 5.59
N LEU A 73 -7.23 10.98 6.15
CA LEU A 73 -6.06 11.72 6.64
C LEU A 73 -5.74 11.43 8.12
N ASP A 74 -6.71 10.88 8.85
CA ASP A 74 -6.60 10.57 10.27
C ASP A 74 -6.71 9.06 10.52
N GLU A 75 -5.98 8.62 11.54
CA GLU A 75 -5.81 7.20 11.87
C GLU A 75 -7.10 6.57 12.43
N GLU A 76 -7.89 7.34 13.18
CA GLU A 76 -9.17 6.90 13.74
C GLU A 76 -10.20 6.62 12.64
N THR A 77 -10.35 7.54 11.68
CA THR A 77 -11.22 7.32 10.50
C THR A 77 -10.72 6.16 9.65
N ARG A 78 -9.39 5.94 9.57
CA ARG A 78 -8.82 4.78 8.88
C ARG A 78 -9.25 3.47 9.53
N GLU A 79 -9.16 3.37 10.86
CA GLU A 79 -9.57 2.18 11.62
C GLU A 79 -11.08 1.92 11.45
N ILE A 80 -11.90 2.96 11.60
CA ILE A 80 -13.36 2.85 11.42
C ILE A 80 -13.71 2.43 9.98
N ALA A 81 -13.07 3.02 8.97
CA ALA A 81 -13.30 2.65 7.58
C ALA A 81 -12.88 1.20 7.28
N GLN A 82 -11.80 0.73 7.89
CA GLN A 82 -11.35 -0.66 7.77
C GLN A 82 -12.36 -1.62 8.42
N ASP A 83 -12.84 -1.30 9.63
CA ASP A 83 -13.84 -2.09 10.34
C ASP A 83 -15.17 -2.18 9.55
N ILE A 84 -15.61 -1.08 8.94
CA ILE A 84 -16.79 -1.05 8.07
C ILE A 84 -16.61 -1.97 6.86
N PHE A 85 -15.42 -1.94 6.23
CA PHE A 85 -15.12 -2.75 5.06
C PHE A 85 -15.05 -4.25 5.38
N GLU A 86 -14.47 -4.59 6.53
CA GLU A 86 -14.32 -5.98 6.99
C GLU A 86 -15.61 -6.57 7.55
N ASN A 87 -16.52 -5.73 8.03
CA ASN A 87 -17.82 -6.18 8.51
C ASN A 87 -18.71 -6.63 7.33
N ARG A 88 -18.98 -7.94 7.30
CA ARG A 88 -19.75 -8.61 6.25
C ARG A 88 -21.15 -8.02 6.05
N GLU A 89 -21.81 -7.54 7.11
CA GLU A 89 -23.15 -6.93 7.01
C GLU A 89 -23.09 -5.52 6.44
N LEU A 90 -22.11 -4.71 6.88
CA LEU A 90 -21.92 -3.34 6.38
C LEU A 90 -21.43 -3.32 4.92
N ARG A 91 -20.64 -4.31 4.53
CA ARG A 91 -20.25 -4.54 3.13
C ARG A 91 -21.45 -4.85 2.25
N VAL A 92 -22.44 -5.58 2.75
CA VAL A 92 -23.71 -5.83 2.03
C VAL A 92 -24.51 -4.54 1.86
N LEU A 93 -24.47 -3.62 2.83
CA LEU A 93 -25.08 -2.29 2.67
C LEU A 93 -24.36 -1.45 1.58
N PHE A 94 -23.03 -1.53 1.50
CA PHE A 94 -22.26 -0.93 0.40
C PHE A 94 -22.55 -1.56 -0.96
N ASP A 95 -22.79 -2.86 -1.02
CA ASP A 95 -23.22 -3.52 -2.26
C ASP A 95 -24.66 -3.17 -2.64
N ALA A 96 -25.54 -2.96 -1.65
CA ALA A 96 -26.90 -2.48 -1.85
C ALA A 96 -26.90 -1.03 -2.37
N SER A 97 -25.99 -0.17 -1.92
CA SER A 97 -25.86 1.20 -2.40
C SER A 97 -25.51 1.28 -3.90
N ARG A 98 -24.79 0.30 -4.45
CA ARG A 98 -24.55 0.20 -5.91
C ARG A 98 -25.82 -0.02 -6.72
N LYS A 99 -26.90 -0.50 -6.10
CA LYS A 99 -28.24 -0.66 -6.69
C LYS A 99 -29.21 0.45 -6.27
N ALA A 100 -28.77 1.40 -5.45
CA ALA A 100 -29.60 2.51 -5.00
C ALA A 100 -29.84 3.51 -6.14
N SER A 101 -30.97 4.21 -6.07
CA SER A 101 -31.29 5.28 -7.01
C SER A 101 -30.39 6.50 -6.80
N ALA A 102 -30.34 7.39 -7.81
CA ALA A 102 -29.61 8.64 -7.68
C ALA A 102 -30.21 9.54 -6.57
N GLU A 103 -31.52 9.49 -6.35
CA GLU A 103 -32.19 10.19 -5.26
C GLU A 103 -31.76 9.69 -3.88
N ASP A 104 -31.70 8.37 -3.69
CA ASP A 104 -31.30 7.77 -2.40
C ASP A 104 -29.85 8.11 -2.04
N LEU A 105 -28.96 8.08 -3.05
CA LEU A 105 -27.56 8.46 -2.85
C LEU A 105 -27.41 9.94 -2.51
N LYS A 106 -28.22 10.82 -3.13
CA LYS A 106 -28.25 12.25 -2.77
C LYS A 106 -28.68 12.45 -1.32
N LEU A 107 -29.75 11.80 -0.88
CA LEU A 107 -30.25 11.92 0.49
C LEU A 107 -29.18 11.56 1.54
N VAL A 108 -28.48 10.44 1.32
CA VAL A 108 -27.40 10.01 2.22
C VAL A 108 -26.22 10.98 2.15
N THR A 109 -25.87 11.47 0.95
CA THR A 109 -24.78 12.45 0.77
C THR A 109 -25.09 13.75 1.51
N ASP A 110 -26.30 14.28 1.38
CA ASP A 110 -26.75 15.49 2.05
C ASP A 110 -26.75 15.32 3.58
N LEU A 111 -27.17 14.15 4.07
CA LEU A 111 -27.08 13.83 5.50
C LEU A 111 -25.63 13.85 6.00
N LEU A 112 -24.72 13.20 5.27
CA LEU A 112 -23.29 13.16 5.62
C LEU A 112 -22.64 14.55 5.58
N LEU A 113 -22.96 15.38 4.58
CA LEU A 113 -22.48 16.76 4.49
C LEU A 113 -22.95 17.60 5.69
N ASN A 114 -24.22 17.48 6.05
CA ASN A 114 -24.79 18.18 7.21
C ASN A 114 -24.16 17.74 8.54
N LEU A 115 -23.74 16.48 8.67
CA LEU A 115 -23.03 16.00 9.85
C LEU A 115 -21.60 16.56 9.91
N LYS A 116 -20.91 16.63 8.76
CA LYS A 116 -19.57 17.23 8.65
C LYS A 116 -19.56 18.72 8.99
N GLU A 117 -20.61 19.45 8.62
CA GLU A 117 -20.71 20.89 8.97
C GLU A 117 -20.95 21.14 10.46
N ARG A 118 -21.32 20.09 11.23
CA ARG A 118 -21.59 20.16 12.68
C ARG A 118 -20.43 19.70 13.56
N SER A 119 -19.42 19.05 12.97
CA SER A 119 -18.18 18.58 13.62
C SER A 119 -17.05 19.57 13.43
#